data_AF-A0A7X5WTI5-F1
#
_entry.id   AF-A0A7X5WTI5-F1
#
_cell.length_a   1.000
_cell.length_b   1.000
_cell.length_c   1.000
_cell.angle_alpha   90.00
_cell.angle_beta   90.00
_cell.angle_gamma   90.00
#
_symmetry.space_group_name_H-M   'P 1'
#
loop_
_entity.id
_entity.type
_entity.pdbx_description
1 polymer ?
#
loop_
_entity_poly.entity_id
_entity_poly.type
_entity_poly.pdbx_seq_one_letter_code
_entity_poly.pdbx_strand_id
1 'polypeptide(L)'
;MRVLLLAEDDDLYSRGAAVLREGGHDVLACHEAGSAANRWPCAGVTSVCPLDNEVDAAVALRRSAASRIEAGIGCAVRGKVPLVLGGAESDHLARY
;
A
#
# COMPACT_ATOMS: atom_id res chain seq x y z
N MET A 1 3.63 -15.48 2.31
CA MET A 1 3.35 -14.37 3.24
C MET A 1 2.23 -13.53 2.67
N ARG A 2 1.34 -13.03 3.51
CA ARG A 2 0.21 -12.16 3.16
C ARG A 2 0.66 -10.72 3.26
N VAL A 3 0.73 -10.04 2.12
CA VAL A 3 1.23 -8.68 2.01
C VAL A 3 0.09 -7.75 1.66
N LEU A 4 -0.15 -6.74 2.50
CA LEU A 4 -1.06 -5.65 2.17
C LEU A 4 -0.33 -4.66 1.25
N LEU A 5 -0.77 -4.56 -0.01
CA LEU A 5 -0.22 -3.60 -0.96
C LEU A 5 -1.05 -2.31 -0.99
N LEU A 6 -0.39 -1.21 -0.69
CA LEU A 6 -0.91 0.15 -0.78
C LEU A 6 -0.19 0.85 -1.94
N ALA A 7 -0.92 1.38 -2.92
CA ALA A 7 -0.34 2.07 -4.06
C ALA A 7 -1.11 3.36 -4.35
N GLU A 8 -0.40 4.40 -4.82
CA GLU A 8 -1.04 5.68 -5.16
C GLU A 8 -1.94 5.61 -6.41
N ASP A 9 -1.62 4.72 -7.34
CA ASP A 9 -2.31 4.57 -8.62
C ASP A 9 -2.34 3.10 -9.07
N ASP A 10 -3.21 2.80 -10.05
CA ASP A 10 -3.44 1.44 -10.54
C ASP A 10 -2.22 0.84 -11.25
N ASP A 11 -1.35 1.66 -11.86
CA ASP A 11 -0.11 1.20 -12.50
C ASP A 11 0.88 0.70 -11.45
N LEU A 12 1.13 1.49 -10.40
CA LEU A 12 1.96 1.09 -9.27
C LEU A 12 1.41 -0.15 -8.57
N TYR A 13 0.10 -0.21 -8.37
CA TYR A 13 -0.54 -1.38 -7.80
C TYR A 13 -0.29 -2.62 -8.65
N SER A 14 -0.61 -2.55 -9.94
CA SER A 14 -0.53 -3.70 -10.86
C SER A 14 0.90 -4.22 -10.96
N ARG A 15 1.88 -3.32 -11.12
CA ARG A 15 3.30 -3.67 -11.19
C ARG A 15 3.83 -4.21 -9.87
N GLY A 16 3.50 -3.56 -8.75
CA GLY A 16 3.91 -4.01 -7.43
C GLY A 16 3.32 -5.37 -7.07
N ALA A 17 2.04 -5.58 -7.39
CA ALA A 17 1.36 -6.84 -7.15
C ALA A 17 1.94 -7.96 -8.02
N ALA A 18 2.32 -7.70 -9.27
CA ALA A 18 2.99 -8.67 -10.12
C ALA A 18 4.32 -9.11 -9.50
N VAL A 19 5.20 -8.17 -9.13
CA VAL A 19 6.50 -8.47 -8.51
C VAL A 19 6.35 -9.26 -7.21
N LEU A 20 5.42 -8.85 -6.33
CA LEU A 20 5.18 -9.55 -5.07
C LEU A 20 4.64 -10.97 -5.29
N ARG A 21 3.74 -11.16 -6.25
CA ARG A 21 3.20 -12.49 -6.58
C ARG A 21 4.26 -13.39 -7.23
N GLU A 22 5.10 -12.85 -8.11
CA GLU A 22 6.27 -13.57 -8.68
C GLU A 22 7.24 -14.01 -7.58
N GLY A 23 7.37 -13.22 -6.51
CA GLY A 23 8.11 -13.59 -5.29
C GLY A 23 7.42 -14.62 -4.39
N GLY A 24 6.24 -15.12 -4.75
CA GLY A 24 5.48 -16.12 -3.98
C GLY A 24 4.68 -15.54 -2.80
N HIS A 25 4.40 -14.23 -2.82
CA HIS A 25 3.56 -13.59 -1.79
C HIS A 25 2.08 -13.56 -2.20
N ASP A 26 1.20 -13.72 -1.21
CA ASP A 26 -0.23 -13.51 -1.35
C ASP A 26 -0.52 -12.01 -1.17
N VAL A 27 -1.00 -11.35 -2.23
CA VAL A 27 -1.17 -9.90 -2.26
C VAL A 27 -2.61 -9.54 -1.94
N LEU A 28 -2.79 -8.88 -0.80
CA LEU A 28 -4.04 -8.30 -0.34
C LEU A 28 -4.12 -6.84 -0.73
N ALA A 29 -5.33 -6.37 -0.99
CA ALA A 29 -5.61 -4.97 -1.25
C ALA A 29 -6.82 -4.50 -0.44
N CYS A 30 -6.88 -3.19 -0.20
CA CYS A 30 -8.05 -2.57 0.40
C CYS A 30 -9.29 -2.66 -0.51
N HIS A 31 -9.09 -2.73 -1.83
CA HIS A 31 -10.13 -2.91 -2.82
C HIS A 31 -9.66 -3.79 -3.98
N GLU A 32 -10.59 -4.53 -4.58
CA GLU A 32 -10.34 -5.32 -5.78
C GLU A 32 -9.91 -4.45 -6.97
N ALA A 33 -8.99 -4.97 -7.78
CA ALA A 33 -8.53 -4.31 -9.00
C ALA A 33 -9.70 -4.08 -9.97
N GLY A 34 -9.82 -2.88 -10.55
CA GLY A 34 -10.92 -2.52 -11.45
C GLY A 34 -12.22 -2.11 -10.75
N SER A 35 -12.24 -2.05 -9.42
CA SER A 35 -13.33 -1.36 -8.71
C SER A 35 -13.32 0.15 -9.04
N ALA A 36 -14.51 0.74 -9.22
CA ALA A 36 -14.66 2.12 -9.69
C ALA A 36 -13.71 3.09 -8.94
N ALA A 37 -12.93 3.85 -9.71
CA ALA A 37 -11.70 4.58 -9.41
C ALA A 37 -11.65 5.54 -8.19
N ASN A 38 -12.67 5.56 -7.34
CA ASN A 38 -12.82 6.48 -6.21
C ASN A 38 -12.65 5.82 -4.83
N ARG A 39 -11.98 4.66 -4.74
CA ARG A 39 -11.72 3.97 -3.46
C ARG A 39 -10.23 3.77 -3.14
N TRP A 40 -9.36 4.51 -3.81
CA TRP A 40 -7.94 4.61 -3.45
C TRP A 40 -7.75 5.92 -2.67
N PRO A 41 -7.32 5.91 -1.40
CA PRO A 41 -6.80 4.80 -0.57
C PRO A 41 -7.92 4.05 0.14
N CYS A 42 -7.60 3.10 1.02
CA CYS A 42 -8.50 2.50 2.03
C CYS A 42 -9.44 3.58 2.63
N ALA A 43 -10.55 3.84 1.94
CA ALA A 43 -11.30 5.08 2.07
C ALA A 43 -12.23 4.88 3.24
N GLY A 44 -11.74 5.25 4.40
CA GLY A 44 -12.44 5.06 5.65
C GLY A 44 -11.60 4.27 6.63
N VAL A 45 -10.80 5.01 7.40
CA VAL A 45 -10.50 4.66 8.80
C VAL A 45 -11.80 4.67 9.66
N THR A 46 -12.96 4.82 9.01
CA THR A 46 -14.32 4.65 9.53
C THR A 46 -14.90 3.26 9.25
N SER A 47 -14.28 2.47 8.35
CA SER A 47 -14.63 1.08 8.05
C SER A 47 -13.44 0.18 8.36
N VAL A 48 -13.72 -1.07 8.70
CA VAL A 48 -12.75 -2.08 9.13
C VAL A 48 -11.45 -2.02 8.33
N CYS A 49 -10.36 -1.75 9.04
CA CYS A 49 -9.01 -1.81 8.47
C CYS A 49 -8.77 -3.25 7.97
N PRO A 50 -8.27 -3.47 6.74
CA PRO A 50 -8.06 -4.84 6.22
C PRO A 50 -7.07 -5.69 7.04
N LEU A 51 -6.40 -5.06 8.02
CA LEU A 51 -5.63 -5.71 9.09
C LEU A 51 -6.47 -6.54 10.07
N ASP A 52 -7.79 -6.53 9.98
CA ASP A 52 -8.63 -7.55 10.63
C ASP A 52 -8.38 -8.96 10.05
N ASN A 53 -7.74 -9.04 8.87
CA ASN A 53 -7.12 -10.25 8.37
C ASN A 53 -5.65 -10.32 8.79
N GLU A 54 -5.12 -11.54 9.00
CA GLU A 54 -3.69 -11.72 9.27
C GLU A 54 -2.85 -11.22 8.07
N VAL A 55 -2.03 -10.20 8.31
CA VAL A 55 -1.11 -9.59 7.35
C VAL A 55 0.30 -9.62 7.94
N ASP A 56 1.25 -10.19 7.21
CA ASP A 56 2.64 -10.30 7.67
C ASP A 56 3.43 -8.99 7.49
N ALA A 57 3.12 -8.23 6.43
CA ALA A 57 3.75 -6.96 6.12
C ALA A 57 2.85 -6.08 5.24
N ALA A 58 3.04 -4.76 5.34
CA ALA A 58 2.44 -3.78 4.45
C ALA A 58 3.53 -3.19 3.52
N VAL A 59 3.25 -3.10 2.23
CA VAL A 59 4.10 -2.44 1.24
C VAL A 59 3.36 -1.22 0.73
N ALA A 60 3.95 -0.04 0.86
CA ALA A 60 3.39 1.21 0.38
C ALA A 60 4.23 1.78 -0.76
N LEU A 61 3.65 1.80 -1.96
CA LEU A 61 4.24 2.32 -3.18
C LEU A 61 3.72 3.73 -3.47
N ARG A 62 4.63 4.72 -3.43
CA ARG A 62 4.28 6.14 -3.64
C ARG A 62 5.28 6.85 -4.56
N ARG A 63 4.77 7.80 -5.36
CA ARG A 63 5.55 8.75 -6.16
C ARG A 63 5.70 10.09 -5.45
N SER A 64 4.83 10.42 -4.49
CA SER A 64 4.84 11.70 -3.78
C SER A 64 4.77 11.54 -2.25
N ALA A 65 5.20 12.57 -1.51
CA ALA A 65 5.11 12.58 -0.05
C ALA A 65 3.67 12.81 0.45
N ALA A 66 2.81 13.45 -0.35
CA ALA A 66 1.39 13.67 -0.04
C ALA A 66 0.55 12.61 -0.76
N SER A 67 0.66 11.36 -0.29
CA SER A 67 0.04 10.23 -0.97
C SER A 67 -1.42 10.07 -0.54
N ARG A 68 -2.25 9.51 -1.42
CA ARG A 68 -3.59 9.11 -1.02
C ARG A 68 -3.52 7.99 0.02
N ILE A 69 -2.48 7.16 0.03
CA ILE A 69 -2.38 5.92 0.83
C ILE A 69 -2.07 6.09 2.33
N GLU A 70 -1.98 7.33 2.84
CA GLU A 70 -1.63 7.60 4.24
C GLU A 70 -2.57 6.95 5.27
N ALA A 71 -3.87 6.82 4.94
CA ALA A 71 -4.82 6.12 5.81
C ALA A 71 -4.44 4.63 6.00
N GLY A 72 -4.03 3.96 4.92
CA GLY A 72 -3.56 2.58 4.95
C GLY A 72 -2.23 2.42 5.69
N ILE A 73 -1.32 3.38 5.52
CA ILE A 73 -0.06 3.45 6.26
C ILE A 73 -0.32 3.59 7.77
N GLY A 74 -1.18 4.52 8.16
CA GLY A 74 -1.56 4.72 9.57
C GLY A 74 -2.25 3.49 10.18
N CYS A 75 -2.94 2.70 9.36
CA CYS A 75 -3.48 1.40 9.73
C CYS A 75 -2.37 0.40 10.08
N ALA A 76 -1.40 0.19 9.15
CA ALA A 76 -0.28 -0.73 9.34
C ALA A 76 0.54 -0.39 10.60
N VAL A 77 0.82 0.90 10.79
CA VAL A 77 1.54 1.41 11.96
C VAL A 77 0.79 1.10 13.26
N ARG A 78 -0.52 1.39 13.32
CA ARG A 78 -1.35 1.09 14.50
C ARG A 78 -1.44 -0.40 14.79
N GLY A 79 -1.53 -1.23 13.75
CA GLY A 79 -1.53 -2.69 13.84
C GLY A 79 -0.16 -3.30 14.14
N LYS A 80 0.90 -2.48 14.27
CA LYS A 80 2.29 -2.93 14.43
C LYS A 80 2.75 -3.90 13.33
N VAL A 81 2.17 -3.75 12.13
CA VAL A 81 2.56 -4.53 10.96
C VAL A 81 3.80 -3.88 10.35
N PRO A 82 4.87 -4.63 10.05
CA PRO A 82 6.05 -4.11 9.37
C PRO A 82 5.66 -3.38 8.08
N LEU A 83 6.15 -2.15 7.92
CA LEU A 83 5.87 -1.30 6.77
C LEU A 83 7.13 -1.12 5.92
N VAL A 84 7.03 -1.49 4.64
CA VAL A 84 8.04 -1.23 3.62
C VAL A 84 7.55 -0.08 2.74
N LEU A 85 8.32 0.99 2.67
CA LEU A 85 8.06 2.10 1.75
C LEU A 85 8.87 1.87 0.46
N GLY A 86 8.18 1.81 -0.67
CA GLY A 86 8.78 1.76 -2.00
C GLY A 86 8.37 3.00 -2.81
N GLY A 87 9.29 3.54 -3.61
CA GLY A 87 9.03 4.78 -4.34
C GLY A 87 10.31 5.54 -4.60
N ALA A 88 10.25 6.46 -5.56
CA ALA A 88 11.39 7.31 -5.86
C ALA A 88 11.56 8.35 -4.73
N GLU A 89 12.59 8.20 -3.91
CA GLU A 89 13.18 9.30 -3.14
C GLU A 89 13.96 10.26 -4.06
N SER A 90 13.39 10.62 -5.22
CA SER A 90 14.10 11.41 -6.22
C SER A 90 13.66 12.87 -6.15
N ASP A 91 13.95 13.55 -5.02
CA ASP A 91 14.37 14.97 -5.08
C ASP A 91 14.91 15.58 -3.76
N HIS A 92 14.72 14.95 -2.59
CA HIS A 92 15.10 15.60 -1.32
C HIS A 92 16.49 15.24 -0.76
N LEU A 93 17.15 14.18 -1.24
CA LEU A 93 18.50 13.82 -0.80
C LEU A 93 19.63 14.39 -1.70
N ALA A 94 19.29 15.16 -2.74
CA ALA A 94 20.28 15.83 -3.61
C ALA A 94 20.59 17.28 -3.19
N ARG A 95 20.11 17.74 -2.03
CA ARG A 95 20.25 19.14 -1.55
C ARG A 95 20.91 19.30 -0.18
N TYR A 96 21.68 18.32 0.28
CA TYR A 96 22.58 18.49 1.43
C TYR A 96 23.99 18.03 1.06
#